data_AF-A0A7Y2N560-F1
#
_entry.id   AF-A0A7Y2N560-F1
#
_cell.length_a   1.000
_cell.length_b   1.000
_cell.length_c   1.000
_cell.angle_alpha   90.00
_cell.angle_beta   90.00
_cell.angle_gamma   90.00
#
_symmetry.space_group_name_H-M   'P 1'
#
loop_
_entity.id
_entity.type
_entity.pdbx_description
1 polymer ?
#
loop_
_entity_poly.entity_id
_entity_poly.type
_entity_poly.pdbx_seq_one_letter_code
_entity_poly.pdbx_strand_id
1 'polypeptide(L)'
;MEAETEILLETEAPAVESSRQELPFSFAKRHGVLIRDLDESGGTAVYRPGASPLSLAEVRRFAGVPLKLSRVTVEVFDTLLQEYYEHDSGHAASMVDGLDEDFDLSQVAQELQEPSDLLESDDDAPIIRFINAVLTEAIKENASDVHIEPYENRLGVRFRVDGVLREVLQTRRALAQLVVSRIKVMSKLDIAEKRLPQDGRISLRIAGRAVDVRVSTMPSGHGERVVLRLLDKQAGRLDLTSLGMDPVTEKMVDELIHKPHGIILVTGP
;
A
#
# COMPACT_ATOMS: atom_id res chain seq x y z
N MET A 1 -43.25 -50.50 8.90
CA MET A 1 -43.27 -49.93 7.54
C MET A 1 -43.47 -48.44 7.70
N GLU A 2 -42.58 -47.68 8.33
CA GLU A 2 -41.12 -47.52 8.15
C GLU A 2 -40.70 -47.21 6.71
N ALA A 3 -40.35 -45.93 6.51
CA ALA A 3 -39.27 -45.35 5.69
C ALA A 3 -39.53 -43.83 5.66
N GLU A 4 -39.10 -43.09 6.70
CA GLU A 4 -37.84 -42.32 6.75
C GLU A 4 -37.68 -41.31 5.60
N THR A 5 -37.96 -40.05 5.94
CA THR A 5 -37.64 -38.86 5.14
C THR A 5 -36.17 -38.51 5.39
N GLU A 6 -35.30 -38.88 4.45
CA GLU A 6 -33.87 -38.57 4.50
C GLU A 6 -33.59 -37.19 3.90
N ILE A 7 -33.07 -36.30 4.74
CA ILE A 7 -32.62 -34.95 4.41
C ILE A 7 -31.27 -35.09 3.70
N LEU A 8 -31.24 -34.88 2.37
CA LEU A 8 -29.98 -34.77 1.63
C LEU A 8 -29.35 -33.40 1.89
N LEU A 9 -28.36 -33.40 2.78
CA LEU A 9 -27.37 -32.36 2.97
C LEU A 9 -26.57 -32.19 1.67
N GLU A 10 -26.73 -31.05 0.98
CA GLU A 10 -25.76 -30.60 -0.01
C GLU A 10 -24.42 -30.38 0.70
N THR A 11 -23.49 -31.27 0.38
CA THR A 11 -22.14 -31.27 0.91
C THR A 11 -21.37 -30.17 0.19
N GLU A 12 -21.00 -29.11 0.92
CA GLU A 12 -19.99 -28.15 0.47
C GLU A 12 -18.73 -28.91 0.08
N ALA A 13 -18.43 -28.93 -1.22
CA ALA A 13 -17.16 -29.42 -1.73
C ALA A 13 -16.05 -28.47 -1.24
N PRO A 14 -14.91 -29.01 -0.77
CA PRO A 14 -13.83 -28.20 -0.22
C PRO A 14 -13.25 -27.29 -1.31
N ALA A 15 -13.06 -26.02 -0.97
CA ALA A 15 -12.37 -25.05 -1.80
C ALA A 15 -10.95 -25.53 -2.09
N VAL A 16 -10.71 -25.95 -3.33
CA VAL A 16 -9.38 -26.26 -3.83
C VAL A 16 -8.65 -24.93 -4.00
N GLU A 17 -7.60 -24.71 -3.21
CA GLU A 17 -6.66 -23.59 -3.36
C GLU A 17 -5.99 -23.70 -4.74
N SER A 18 -6.55 -23.03 -5.75
CA SER A 18 -5.87 -22.86 -7.03
C SER A 18 -4.78 -21.81 -6.88
N SER A 19 -3.56 -22.14 -7.31
CA SER A 19 -2.46 -21.19 -7.41
C SER A 19 -2.86 -20.08 -8.39
N ARG A 20 -3.30 -18.92 -7.87
CA ARG A 20 -3.78 -17.81 -8.67
C ARG A 20 -2.63 -17.18 -9.43
N GLN A 21 -2.59 -17.41 -10.74
CA GLN A 21 -1.71 -16.66 -11.63
C GLN A 21 -2.43 -15.35 -11.99
N GLU A 22 -2.17 -14.31 -11.21
CA GLU A 22 -2.85 -13.01 -11.33
C GLU A 22 -2.13 -12.08 -12.32
N LEU A 23 -2.90 -11.32 -13.10
CA LEU A 23 -2.32 -10.24 -13.92
C LEU A 23 -1.83 -9.11 -13.01
N PRO A 24 -0.78 -8.37 -13.37
CA PRO A 24 -0.45 -7.13 -12.68
C PRO A 24 -1.55 -6.07 -12.86
N PHE A 25 -1.81 -5.29 -11.80
CA PHE A 25 -2.84 -4.24 -11.81
C PHE A 25 -2.64 -3.21 -12.94
N SER A 26 -1.39 -2.78 -13.14
CA SER A 26 -0.99 -1.82 -14.16
C SER A 26 -1.32 -2.34 -15.57
N PHE A 27 -1.01 -3.60 -15.86
CA PHE A 27 -1.35 -4.27 -17.11
C PHE A 27 -2.87 -4.33 -17.29
N ALA A 28 -3.59 -4.81 -16.28
CA ALA A 28 -5.04 -4.95 -16.34
C ALA A 28 -5.74 -3.61 -16.60
N LYS A 29 -5.29 -2.54 -15.93
CA LYS A 29 -5.80 -1.17 -16.12
C LYS A 29 -5.44 -0.57 -17.47
N ARG A 30 -4.19 -0.70 -17.91
CA ARG A 30 -3.69 -0.13 -19.17
C ARG A 30 -4.38 -0.78 -20.36
N HIS A 31 -4.43 -2.11 -20.37
CA HIS A 31 -4.94 -2.88 -21.49
C HIS A 31 -6.44 -3.18 -21.40
N GLY A 32 -7.07 -2.92 -20.25
CA GLY A 32 -8.51 -3.02 -20.07
C GLY A 32 -9.02 -4.46 -20.08
N VAL A 33 -8.23 -5.39 -19.53
CA VAL A 33 -8.54 -6.82 -19.42
C VAL A 33 -8.21 -7.30 -18.01
N LEU A 34 -9.08 -8.11 -17.40
CA LEU A 34 -8.93 -8.62 -16.05
C LEU A 34 -9.29 -10.11 -16.02
N ILE A 35 -8.43 -10.95 -15.44
CA ILE A 35 -8.75 -12.36 -15.14
C ILE A 35 -9.51 -12.38 -13.81
N ARG A 36 -10.62 -13.12 -13.74
CA ARG A 36 -11.40 -13.26 -12.51
C ARG A 36 -11.16 -14.61 -11.84
N ASP A 37 -11.28 -15.68 -12.62
CA ASP A 37 -11.09 -17.04 -12.14
C ASP A 37 -10.13 -17.78 -13.06
N LEU A 38 -9.22 -18.55 -12.47
CA LEU A 38 -8.27 -19.39 -13.17
C LEU A 38 -8.16 -20.74 -12.44
N ASP A 39 -8.40 -21.80 -13.19
CA ASP A 39 -8.18 -23.19 -12.76
C ASP A 39 -7.33 -23.94 -13.80
N GLU A 40 -6.97 -25.19 -13.51
CA GLU A 40 -6.10 -26.01 -14.39
C GLU A 40 -6.75 -26.34 -15.75
N SER A 41 -8.06 -26.18 -15.89
CA SER A 41 -8.86 -26.55 -17.06
C SER A 41 -9.37 -25.35 -17.88
N GLY A 42 -9.38 -24.15 -17.31
CA GLY A 42 -9.86 -22.93 -17.93
C GLY A 42 -9.97 -21.75 -16.98
N GLY A 43 -10.47 -20.63 -17.50
CA GLY A 43 -10.68 -19.44 -16.69
C GLY A 43 -11.67 -18.45 -17.28
N THR A 44 -12.02 -17.44 -16.49
CA THR A 44 -12.90 -16.35 -16.91
C THR A 44 -12.13 -15.02 -16.90
N ALA A 45 -12.34 -14.21 -17.94
CA ALA A 45 -11.75 -12.88 -18.00
C ALA A 45 -12.75 -11.86 -18.56
N VAL A 46 -12.69 -10.65 -18.04
CA VAL A 46 -13.53 -9.51 -18.46
C VAL A 46 -12.70 -8.47 -19.20
N TYR A 47 -13.29 -7.77 -20.16
CA TYR A 47 -12.61 -6.69 -20.87
C TYR A 47 -13.56 -5.52 -21.16
N ARG A 48 -12.99 -4.31 -21.22
CA ARG A 48 -13.72 -3.07 -21.52
C ARG A 48 -13.69 -2.73 -23.03
N PRO A 49 -14.58 -1.85 -23.52
CA PRO A 49 -14.51 -1.31 -24.88
C PRO A 49 -13.14 -0.65 -25.14
N GLY A 50 -12.51 -0.99 -26.26
CA GLY A 50 -11.19 -0.46 -26.63
C GLY A 50 -10.00 -1.35 -26.23
N ALA A 51 -10.22 -2.48 -25.54
CA ALA A 51 -9.17 -3.48 -25.35
C ALA A 51 -8.69 -4.04 -26.70
N SER A 52 -7.37 -4.09 -26.90
CA SER A 52 -6.81 -4.53 -28.17
C SER A 52 -6.85 -6.05 -28.33
N PRO A 53 -7.00 -6.60 -29.55
CA PRO A 53 -6.91 -8.05 -29.78
C PRO A 53 -5.57 -8.66 -29.33
N LEU A 54 -4.48 -7.89 -29.41
CA LEU A 54 -3.16 -8.32 -28.93
C LEU A 54 -3.13 -8.46 -27.40
N SER A 55 -3.77 -7.53 -26.69
CA SER A 55 -3.88 -7.61 -25.22
C SER A 55 -4.68 -8.83 -24.77
N LEU A 56 -5.77 -9.18 -25.47
CA LEU A 56 -6.54 -10.39 -25.17
C LEU A 56 -5.75 -11.67 -25.47
N ALA A 57 -4.94 -11.66 -26.55
CA ALA A 57 -4.06 -12.77 -26.88
C ALA A 57 -2.95 -12.95 -25.82
N GLU A 58 -2.37 -11.86 -25.33
CA GLU A 58 -1.34 -11.89 -24.30
C GLU A 58 -1.88 -12.38 -22.96
N VAL A 59 -3.09 -11.96 -22.57
CA VAL A 59 -3.77 -12.47 -21.37
C VAL A 59 -4.04 -13.97 -21.48
N ARG A 60 -4.44 -14.46 -22.65
CA ARG A 60 -4.62 -15.90 -22.89
C ARG A 60 -3.28 -16.66 -22.86
N ARG A 61 -2.21 -16.07 -23.39
CA ARG A 61 -0.84 -16.63 -23.32
C ARG A 61 -0.38 -16.74 -21.88
N PHE A 62 -0.58 -15.68 -21.10
CA PHE A 62 -0.22 -15.61 -19.68
C PHE A 62 -0.97 -16.66 -18.86
N ALA A 63 -2.28 -16.77 -19.06
CA ALA A 63 -3.14 -17.71 -18.34
C ALA A 63 -2.81 -19.19 -18.60
N GLY A 64 -2.20 -19.53 -19.75
CA GLY A 64 -1.83 -20.92 -20.09
C GLY A 64 -2.99 -21.88 -20.36
N VAL A 65 -4.24 -21.48 -20.04
CA VAL A 65 -5.46 -22.26 -20.20
C VAL A 65 -6.52 -21.50 -21.02
N PRO A 66 -7.55 -22.18 -21.55
CA PRO A 66 -8.62 -21.53 -22.29
C PRO A 66 -9.41 -20.52 -21.44
N LEU A 67 -9.45 -19.26 -21.88
CA LEU A 67 -10.23 -18.20 -21.23
C LEU A 67 -11.56 -17.93 -21.94
N LYS A 68 -12.63 -17.86 -21.14
CA LYS A 68 -13.94 -17.33 -21.54
C LYS A 68 -13.98 -15.82 -21.32
N LEU A 69 -14.09 -15.08 -22.42
CA LEU A 69 -14.06 -13.61 -22.42
C LEU A 69 -15.45 -13.00 -22.40
N SER A 70 -15.69 -12.08 -21.46
CA SER A 70 -16.94 -11.33 -21.34
C SER A 70 -16.68 -9.83 -21.45
N ARG A 71 -17.42 -9.14 -22.33
CA ARG A 71 -17.32 -7.68 -22.47
C ARG A 71 -18.18 -7.01 -21.40
N VAL A 72 -17.60 -6.04 -20.70
CA VAL A 72 -18.30 -5.20 -19.69
C VAL A 72 -18.20 -3.73 -20.07
N THR A 73 -18.92 -2.83 -19.39
CA THR A 73 -18.75 -1.38 -19.59
C THR A 73 -17.48 -0.89 -18.89
N VAL A 74 -17.06 0.35 -19.16
CA VAL A 74 -15.86 0.93 -18.54
C VAL A 74 -16.06 1.08 -17.03
N GLU A 75 -17.24 1.54 -16.61
CA GLU A 75 -17.58 1.74 -15.21
C GLU A 75 -17.57 0.42 -14.43
N VAL A 76 -18.20 -0.63 -15.01
CA VAL A 76 -18.20 -1.97 -14.41
C VAL A 76 -16.80 -2.56 -14.38
N PHE A 77 -15.98 -2.31 -15.41
CA PHE A 77 -14.59 -2.77 -15.42
C PHE A 77 -13.77 -2.13 -14.29
N ASP A 78 -13.88 -0.81 -14.12
CA ASP A 78 -13.12 -0.09 -13.10
C ASP A 78 -13.54 -0.51 -11.67
N THR A 79 -14.83 -0.74 -11.43
CA THR A 79 -15.32 -1.32 -10.16
C THR A 79 -14.76 -2.72 -9.92
N LEU A 80 -14.85 -3.62 -10.91
CA LEU A 80 -14.35 -4.99 -10.77
C LEU A 80 -12.83 -5.03 -10.59
N LEU A 81 -12.10 -4.16 -11.29
CA LEU A 81 -10.66 -4.00 -11.13
C LEU A 81 -10.32 -3.57 -9.71
N GLN A 82 -11.04 -2.58 -9.17
CA GLN A 82 -10.83 -2.13 -7.80
C GLN A 82 -11.10 -3.25 -6.79
N GLU A 83 -12.26 -3.91 -6.87
CA GLU A 83 -12.65 -5.00 -5.95
C GLU A 83 -11.65 -6.18 -5.99
N TYR A 84 -11.19 -6.56 -7.17
CA TYR A 84 -10.30 -7.72 -7.37
C TYR A 84 -8.95 -7.53 -6.67
N TYR A 85 -8.34 -6.35 -6.81
CA TYR A 85 -7.04 -6.06 -6.20
C TYR A 85 -7.14 -5.46 -4.78
N GLU A 86 -8.31 -4.98 -4.36
CA GLU A 86 -8.56 -4.61 -2.96
C GLU A 86 -8.52 -5.85 -2.04
N HIS A 87 -8.99 -7.00 -2.50
CA HIS A 87 -8.98 -8.25 -1.73
C HIS A 87 -7.57 -8.87 -1.56
N ASP A 88 -6.64 -8.53 -2.46
CA ASP A 88 -5.22 -8.95 -2.40
C ASP A 88 -4.36 -8.05 -1.47
N SER A 89 -4.94 -6.99 -0.91
CA SER A 89 -4.27 -6.24 0.18
C SER A 89 -3.98 -7.10 1.42
N GLY A 90 -4.53 -8.31 1.51
CA GLY A 90 -4.12 -9.35 2.45
C GLY A 90 -2.71 -9.92 2.21
N HIS A 91 -2.18 -9.88 0.98
CA HIS A 91 -0.83 -10.34 0.66
C HIS A 91 0.27 -9.29 0.94
N ALA A 92 -0.09 -8.00 1.03
CA ALA A 92 0.79 -6.99 1.60
C ALA A 92 1.05 -7.21 3.09
N ALA A 93 0.15 -7.90 3.80
CA ALA A 93 0.32 -8.26 5.20
C ALA A 93 1.17 -9.53 5.42
N SER A 94 1.27 -10.42 4.43
CA SER A 94 2.00 -11.70 4.54
C SER A 94 3.41 -11.70 3.93
N MET A 95 3.77 -10.73 3.08
CA MET A 95 5.15 -10.60 2.57
C MET A 95 6.14 -9.94 3.55
N VAL A 96 5.70 -9.54 4.74
CA VAL A 96 6.58 -8.92 5.76
C VAL A 96 7.17 -9.97 6.71
N ASP A 97 6.60 -11.18 6.78
CA ASP A 97 7.03 -12.23 7.71
C ASP A 97 8.29 -12.99 7.25
N GLY A 98 8.88 -12.58 6.13
CA GLY A 98 10.13 -13.14 5.57
C GLY A 98 11.19 -12.09 5.24
N LEU A 99 11.06 -10.85 5.75
CA LEU A 99 12.08 -9.82 5.54
C LEU A 99 13.20 -10.00 6.57
N ASP A 100 14.25 -10.71 6.16
CA ASP A 100 15.50 -10.83 6.90
C ASP A 100 16.03 -9.46 7.37
N GLU A 101 16.69 -9.46 8.52
CA GLU A 101 17.19 -8.26 9.22
C GLU A 101 18.21 -7.42 8.41
N ASP A 102 18.72 -7.96 7.29
CA ASP A 102 19.78 -7.38 6.43
C ASP A 102 19.27 -6.76 5.10
N PHE A 103 18.04 -6.23 5.04
CA PHE A 103 17.60 -5.47 3.86
C PHE A 103 18.27 -4.08 3.82
N ASP A 104 19.27 -3.91 2.96
CA ASP A 104 19.99 -2.66 2.74
C ASP A 104 19.24 -1.76 1.74
N LEU A 105 18.68 -0.66 2.22
CA LEU A 105 17.97 0.33 1.39
C LEU A 105 18.82 0.83 0.22
N SER A 106 20.14 0.88 0.38
CA SER A 106 21.06 1.31 -0.67
C SER A 106 21.16 0.28 -1.80
N GLN A 107 21.10 -1.01 -1.50
CA GLN A 107 21.10 -2.10 -2.50
C GLN A 107 19.82 -2.07 -3.32
N VAL A 108 18.65 -1.94 -2.69
CA VAL A 108 17.36 -1.81 -3.38
C VAL A 108 17.34 -0.61 -4.30
N ALA A 109 17.88 0.52 -3.83
CA ALA A 109 17.98 1.71 -4.66
C ALA A 109 18.92 1.51 -5.85
N GLN A 110 19.98 0.71 -5.70
CA GLN A 110 20.91 0.39 -6.76
C GLN A 110 20.33 -0.58 -7.80
N GLU A 111 19.53 -1.56 -7.39
CA GLU A 111 18.74 -2.40 -8.30
C GLU A 111 17.78 -1.57 -9.15
N LEU A 112 17.18 -0.52 -8.56
CA LEU A 112 16.32 0.43 -9.26
C LEU A 112 17.11 1.42 -10.17
N GLN A 113 18.44 1.45 -10.04
CA GLN A 113 19.34 2.26 -10.88
C GLN A 113 19.84 1.51 -12.13
N GLU A 114 19.60 0.21 -12.31
CA GLU A 114 19.94 -0.43 -13.58
C GLU A 114 18.87 -0.12 -14.64
N PRO A 115 19.25 0.09 -15.92
CA PRO A 115 18.29 0.19 -17.01
C PRO A 115 17.79 -1.20 -17.40
N SER A 116 17.35 -2.01 -16.43
CA SER A 116 16.47 -3.12 -16.76
C SER A 116 15.11 -2.50 -17.04
N ASP A 117 14.53 -2.81 -18.20
CA ASP A 117 13.16 -2.61 -18.69
C ASP A 117 12.03 -2.34 -17.66
N LEU A 118 12.18 -1.38 -16.76
CA LEU A 118 11.17 -0.91 -15.81
C LEU A 118 10.07 -0.08 -16.50
N LEU A 119 10.25 0.16 -17.81
CA LEU A 119 9.25 0.73 -18.70
C LEU A 119 8.50 -0.36 -19.49
N GLU A 120 9.03 -1.59 -19.59
CA GLU A 120 8.43 -2.71 -20.33
C GLU A 120 8.00 -3.88 -19.44
N SER A 121 8.45 -3.93 -18.17
CA SER A 121 8.07 -4.93 -17.18
C SER A 121 7.02 -4.35 -16.25
N ASP A 122 5.77 -4.76 -16.45
CA ASP A 122 4.58 -4.39 -15.66
C ASP A 122 4.59 -4.99 -14.22
N ASP A 123 5.75 -5.14 -13.58
CA ASP A 123 5.86 -5.65 -12.22
C ASP A 123 5.74 -4.50 -11.21
N ASP A 124 4.65 -4.49 -10.42
CA ASP A 124 4.53 -3.65 -9.22
C ASP A 124 5.55 -4.08 -8.13
N ALA A 125 6.15 -5.26 -8.25
CA ALA A 125 7.00 -5.86 -7.22
C ALA A 125 8.21 -5.00 -6.82
N PRO A 126 9.03 -4.40 -7.71
CA PRO A 126 10.15 -3.56 -7.32
C PRO A 126 9.71 -2.27 -6.60
N ILE A 127 8.59 -1.68 -7.00
CA ILE A 127 8.05 -0.46 -6.37
C ILE A 127 7.47 -0.77 -4.99
N ILE A 128 6.78 -1.91 -4.85
CA ILE A 128 6.32 -2.40 -3.56
C ILE A 128 7.50 -2.66 -2.62
N ARG A 129 8.51 -3.40 -3.10
CA ARG A 129 9.74 -3.66 -2.33
C ARG A 129 10.43 -2.36 -1.91
N PHE A 130 10.51 -1.39 -2.81
CA PHE A 130 11.06 -0.07 -2.52
C PHE A 130 10.31 0.64 -1.39
N ILE A 131 8.98 0.75 -1.49
CA ILE A 131 8.17 1.42 -0.48
C ILE A 131 8.27 0.70 0.87
N ASN A 132 8.23 -0.63 0.87
CA ASN A 132 8.37 -1.44 2.07
C ASN A 132 9.75 -1.27 2.71
N ALA A 133 10.83 -1.23 1.91
CA ALA A 133 12.18 -0.98 2.40
C ALA A 133 12.30 0.42 3.03
N VAL A 134 11.78 1.46 2.35
CA VAL A 134 11.75 2.83 2.88
C VAL A 134 10.98 2.91 4.21
N LEU A 135 9.81 2.29 4.31
CA LEU A 135 9.01 2.29 5.53
C LEU A 135 9.65 1.48 6.67
N THR A 136 10.27 0.35 6.34
CA THR A 136 11.01 -0.48 7.31
C THR A 136 12.18 0.30 7.88
N GLU A 137 12.97 0.94 7.02
CA GLU A 137 14.09 1.77 7.44
C GLU A 137 13.63 2.96 8.28
N ALA A 138 12.56 3.63 7.87
CA ALA A 138 11.98 4.74 8.65
C ALA A 138 11.56 4.32 10.07
N ILE A 139 11.05 3.09 10.25
CA ILE A 139 10.70 2.55 11.56
C ILE A 139 11.95 2.15 12.35
N LYS A 140 12.92 1.49 11.72
CA LYS A 140 14.23 1.17 12.35
C LYS A 140 14.90 2.44 12.89
N GLU A 141 14.83 3.51 12.11
CA GLU A 141 15.38 4.82 12.44
C GLU A 141 14.50 5.68 13.37
N ASN A 142 13.34 5.19 13.81
CA ASN A 142 12.34 5.93 14.62
C ASN A 142 11.94 7.29 14.02
N ALA A 143 11.73 7.35 12.71
CA ALA A 143 11.27 8.55 12.02
C ALA A 143 9.80 8.87 12.31
N SER A 144 9.49 10.16 12.50
CA SER A 144 8.12 10.67 12.65
C SER A 144 7.41 10.86 11.31
N ASP A 145 8.16 11.28 10.28
CA ASP A 145 7.63 11.56 8.95
C ASP A 145 8.61 11.05 7.87
N VAL A 146 8.08 10.46 6.80
CA VAL A 146 8.79 10.12 5.57
C VAL A 146 8.34 11.08 4.48
N HIS A 147 9.28 11.76 3.87
CA HIS A 147 9.08 12.72 2.79
C HIS A 147 9.59 12.13 1.48
N ILE A 148 8.72 12.04 0.48
CA ILE A 148 9.05 11.61 -0.88
C ILE A 148 8.81 12.79 -1.81
N GLU A 149 9.90 13.30 -2.38
CA GLU A 149 9.92 14.61 -3.02
C GLU A 149 10.53 14.53 -4.42
N PRO A 150 9.72 14.71 -5.49
CA PRO A 150 10.26 14.82 -6.84
C PRO A 150 10.92 16.19 -7.03
N TYR A 151 12.14 16.16 -7.56
CA TYR A 151 12.87 17.32 -8.07
C TYR A 151 12.99 17.24 -9.59
N GLU A 152 13.61 18.26 -10.19
CA GLU A 152 13.79 18.37 -11.64
C GLU A 152 14.47 17.13 -12.25
N ASN A 153 15.50 16.59 -11.59
CA ASN A 153 16.34 15.52 -12.14
C ASN A 153 16.42 14.26 -11.26
N ARG A 154 15.76 14.26 -10.09
CA ARG A 154 15.85 13.15 -9.12
C ARG A 154 14.59 13.02 -8.27
N LEU A 155 14.45 11.87 -7.64
CA LEU A 155 13.50 11.63 -6.54
C LEU A 155 14.29 11.58 -5.23
N GLY A 156 13.97 12.47 -4.29
CA GLY A 156 14.57 12.47 -2.95
C GLY A 156 13.65 11.83 -1.92
N VAL A 157 14.21 11.05 -1.01
CA VAL A 157 13.53 10.52 0.17
C VAL A 157 14.24 11.07 1.42
N ARG A 158 13.46 11.68 2.31
CA ARG A 158 13.96 12.26 3.56
C ARG A 158 13.15 11.78 4.74
N PHE A 159 13.80 11.54 5.87
CA PHE A 159 13.12 11.21 7.12
C PHE A 159 13.21 12.39 8.08
N ARG A 160 12.14 12.59 8.86
CA ARG A 160 12.20 13.43 10.05
C ARG A 160 12.46 12.55 11.25
N VAL A 161 13.62 12.71 11.88
CA VAL A 161 14.03 11.98 13.08
C VAL A 161 14.37 13.01 14.14
N ASP A 162 13.75 12.91 15.31
CA ASP A 162 13.88 13.88 16.41
C ASP A 162 13.67 15.34 15.97
N GLY A 163 12.70 15.54 15.07
CA GLY A 163 12.36 16.86 14.52
C GLY A 163 13.25 17.34 13.36
N VAL A 164 14.39 16.69 13.11
CA VAL A 164 15.36 17.08 12.07
C VAL A 164 15.11 16.31 10.78
N LEU A 165 15.09 17.00 9.64
CA LEU A 165 14.99 16.37 8.33
C LEU A 165 16.37 15.92 7.83
N ARG A 166 16.52 14.62 7.52
CA ARG A 166 17.70 14.04 6.88
C ARG A 166 17.36 13.40 5.55
N GLU A 167 18.20 13.61 4.55
CA GLU A 167 18.08 12.87 3.29
C GLU A 167 18.70 11.48 3.46
N VAL A 168 17.94 10.44 3.16
CA VAL A 168 18.35 9.04 3.34
C VAL A 168 18.60 8.36 2.01
N LEU A 169 17.93 8.83 0.95
CA LEU A 169 18.07 8.24 -0.37
C LEU A 169 17.78 9.25 -1.48
N GLN A 170 18.53 9.13 -2.58
CA GLN A 170 18.17 9.72 -3.86
C GLN A 170 18.12 8.66 -4.95
N THR A 171 17.13 8.74 -5.82
CA THR A 171 16.98 7.83 -6.96
C THR A 171 16.48 8.57 -8.20
N ARG A 172 16.26 7.82 -9.28
CA ARG A 172 15.86 8.33 -10.60
C ARG A 172 14.47 8.98 -10.53
N ARG A 173 14.33 10.14 -11.19
CA ARG A 173 13.04 10.84 -11.30
C ARG A 173 11.93 9.98 -11.90
N ALA A 174 12.26 9.05 -12.80
CA ALA A 174 11.28 8.16 -13.45
C ALA A 174 10.42 7.37 -12.44
N LEU A 175 10.98 7.04 -11.27
CA LEU A 175 10.26 6.30 -10.23
C LEU A 175 9.23 7.15 -9.47
N ALA A 176 9.31 8.48 -9.55
CA ALA A 176 8.46 9.37 -8.76
C ALA A 176 6.96 9.10 -8.99
N GLN A 177 6.53 8.98 -10.26
CA GLN A 177 5.13 8.74 -10.58
C GLN A 177 4.66 7.35 -10.15
N LEU A 178 5.53 6.34 -10.26
CA LEU A 178 5.22 4.96 -9.86
C LEU A 178 5.04 4.86 -8.35
N VAL A 179 5.96 5.47 -7.59
CA VAL A 179 5.91 5.51 -6.12
C VAL A 179 4.66 6.25 -5.63
N VAL A 180 4.38 7.45 -6.18
CA VAL A 180 3.17 8.22 -5.83
C VAL A 180 1.91 7.40 -6.13
N SER A 181 1.83 6.81 -7.33
CA SER A 181 0.67 5.99 -7.73
C SER A 181 0.46 4.81 -6.78
N ARG A 182 1.53 4.11 -6.41
CA ARG A 182 1.44 2.97 -5.50
C ARG A 182 1.00 3.38 -4.09
N ILE A 183 1.52 4.50 -3.57
CA ILE A 183 1.07 5.05 -2.29
C ILE A 183 -0.40 5.45 -2.33
N LYS A 184 -0.86 6.08 -3.42
CA LYS A 184 -2.28 6.43 -3.60
C LYS A 184 -3.18 5.20 -3.59
N VAL A 185 -2.79 4.12 -4.26
CA VAL A 185 -3.50 2.83 -4.18
C VAL A 185 -3.58 2.33 -2.72
N MET A 186 -2.45 2.25 -2.03
CA MET A 186 -2.40 1.74 -0.65
C MET A 186 -3.26 2.56 0.32
N SER A 187 -3.41 3.85 0.05
CA SER A 187 -4.15 4.81 0.89
C SER A 187 -5.58 5.10 0.41
N LYS A 188 -6.06 4.40 -0.62
CA LYS A 188 -7.38 4.58 -1.24
C LYS A 188 -7.64 6.00 -1.77
N LEU A 189 -6.59 6.62 -2.34
CA LEU A 189 -6.65 7.94 -2.96
C LEU A 189 -6.87 7.85 -4.47
N ASP A 190 -7.39 8.93 -5.06
CA ASP A 190 -7.61 9.01 -6.50
C ASP A 190 -6.26 9.21 -7.23
N ILE A 191 -5.90 8.20 -8.02
CA ILE A 191 -4.66 8.17 -8.80
C ILE A 191 -4.72 9.13 -10.01
N ALA A 192 -5.92 9.36 -10.55
CA ALA A 192 -6.12 10.22 -11.71
C ALA A 192 -6.03 11.70 -11.33
N GLU A 193 -6.49 12.06 -10.13
CA GLU A 193 -6.37 13.44 -9.64
C GLU A 193 -4.95 13.72 -9.12
N LYS A 194 -4.31 14.74 -9.67
CA LYS A 194 -2.91 15.15 -9.35
C LYS A 194 -2.77 16.63 -9.07
N ARG A 195 -3.86 17.40 -9.18
CA ARG A 195 -3.90 18.87 -9.12
C ARG A 195 -4.40 19.37 -7.78
N LEU A 196 -5.03 18.50 -6.99
CA LEU A 196 -5.54 18.81 -5.66
C LEU A 196 -4.78 18.01 -4.60
N PRO A 197 -4.55 18.59 -3.41
CA PRO A 197 -4.08 17.82 -2.27
C PRO A 197 -5.05 16.69 -1.93
N GLN A 198 -4.53 15.55 -1.49
CA GLN A 198 -5.33 14.42 -1.02
C GLN A 198 -4.74 13.82 0.24
N ASP A 199 -5.61 13.38 1.16
CA ASP A 199 -5.24 12.80 2.44
C ASP A 199 -5.87 11.42 2.62
N GLY A 200 -5.08 10.46 3.07
CA GLY A 200 -5.49 9.07 3.25
C GLY A 200 -4.84 8.44 4.48
N ARG A 201 -5.14 7.16 4.71
CA ARG A 201 -4.52 6.37 5.78
C ARG A 201 -4.18 4.97 5.27
N ILE A 202 -3.12 4.40 5.83
CA ILE A 202 -2.69 3.03 5.58
C ILE A 202 -2.44 2.39 6.94
N SER A 203 -3.03 1.22 7.19
CA SER A 203 -2.67 0.39 8.35
C SER A 203 -1.72 -0.70 7.88
N LEU A 204 -0.51 -0.72 8.44
CA LEU A 204 0.55 -1.65 8.07
C LEU A 204 0.99 -2.46 9.28
N ARG A 205 1.51 -3.66 9.02
CA ARG A 205 2.27 -4.43 10.00
C ARG A 205 3.69 -4.54 9.48
N ILE A 206 4.65 -3.99 10.20
CA ILE A 206 6.06 -3.96 9.81
C ILE A 206 6.87 -4.54 10.97
N ALA A 207 7.64 -5.61 10.72
CA ALA A 207 8.38 -6.35 11.75
C ALA A 207 7.53 -6.69 12.99
N GLY A 208 6.31 -7.19 12.76
CA GLY A 208 5.34 -7.51 13.82
C GLY A 208 4.65 -6.31 14.49
N ARG A 209 5.14 -5.09 14.32
CA ARG A 209 4.56 -3.85 14.88
C ARG A 209 3.45 -3.31 13.98
N ALA A 210 2.29 -3.03 14.58
CA ALA A 210 1.19 -2.38 13.87
C ALA A 210 1.41 -0.85 13.83
N VAL A 211 1.52 -0.30 12.64
CA VAL A 211 1.77 1.13 12.40
C VAL A 211 0.61 1.72 11.62
N ASP A 212 0.04 2.82 12.11
CA ASP A 212 -0.92 3.63 11.35
C ASP A 212 -0.14 4.71 10.62
N VAL A 213 -0.29 4.78 9.30
CA VAL A 213 0.38 5.77 8.48
C VAL A 213 -0.66 6.74 7.95
N ARG A 214 -0.49 8.03 8.23
CA ARG A 214 -1.25 9.08 7.54
C ARG A 214 -0.51 9.50 6.29
N VAL A 215 -1.23 9.58 5.19
CA VAL A 215 -0.68 9.90 3.87
C VAL A 215 -1.23 11.23 3.44
N SER A 216 -0.36 12.14 3.02
CA SER A 216 -0.76 13.39 2.37
C SER A 216 0.00 13.52 1.06
N THR A 217 -0.73 13.81 -0.01
CA THR A 217 -0.18 14.09 -1.34
C THR A 217 -0.45 15.56 -1.66
N MET A 218 0.53 16.24 -2.25
CA MET A 218 0.41 17.65 -2.62
C MET A 218 1.03 17.91 -4.00
N PRO A 219 0.32 18.59 -4.93
CA PRO A 219 0.89 18.99 -6.20
C PRO A 219 2.13 19.89 -6.02
N SER A 220 3.13 19.70 -6.86
CA SER A 220 4.38 20.44 -6.86
C SER A 220 4.91 20.65 -8.29
N GLY A 221 5.92 21.50 -8.46
CA GLY A 221 6.44 21.86 -9.79
C GLY A 221 6.97 20.69 -10.62
N HIS A 222 7.40 19.60 -9.97
CA HIS A 222 7.99 18.43 -10.62
C HIS A 222 7.19 17.13 -10.44
N GLY A 223 5.94 17.21 -10.00
CA GLY A 223 5.09 16.05 -9.71
C GLY A 223 4.30 16.24 -8.42
N GLU A 224 4.09 15.17 -7.68
CA GLU A 224 3.39 15.21 -6.39
C GLU A 224 4.38 14.91 -5.26
N ARG A 225 4.38 15.75 -4.23
CA ARG A 225 5.10 15.47 -2.98
C ARG A 225 4.22 14.59 -2.11
N VAL A 226 4.83 13.63 -1.46
CA VAL A 226 4.15 12.74 -0.52
C VAL A 226 4.79 12.87 0.85
N VAL A 227 3.95 12.99 1.87
CA VAL A 227 4.36 12.92 3.27
C VAL A 227 3.62 11.77 3.91
N LEU A 228 4.36 10.87 4.55
CA LEU A 228 3.84 9.75 5.32
C LEU A 228 4.17 10.02 6.78
N ARG A 229 3.16 10.24 7.62
CA ARG A 229 3.35 10.36 9.07
C ARG A 229 3.15 9.01 9.72
N LEU A 230 4.19 8.53 10.39
CA LEU A 230 4.20 7.23 11.07
C LEU A 230 3.65 7.43 12.49
N LEU A 231 2.52 6.78 12.79
CA LEU A 231 1.92 6.78 14.11
C LEU A 231 2.03 5.37 14.69
N ASP A 232 2.84 5.24 15.72
CA ASP A 232 2.88 4.02 16.49
C ASP A 232 1.64 3.89 17.38
N LYS A 233 0.87 2.82 17.20
CA LYS A 233 -0.32 2.55 18.03
C LYS A 233 0.06 2.17 19.47
N GLN A 234 1.30 1.74 19.73
CA GLN A 234 1.73 1.34 21.07
C GLN A 234 2.24 2.50 21.95
N ALA A 235 2.73 3.58 21.34
CA ALA A 235 3.13 4.80 22.07
C ALA A 235 1.97 5.51 22.81
N GLY A 236 0.72 5.07 22.62
CA GLY A 236 -0.49 5.69 23.17
C GLY A 236 -0.75 5.51 24.67
N ARG A 237 0.15 4.88 25.43
CA ARG A 237 0.07 4.84 26.92
C ARG A 237 1.33 5.44 27.52
N LEU A 238 1.45 6.75 27.42
CA LEU A 238 2.44 7.51 28.19
C LEU A 238 1.90 7.68 29.61
N ASP A 239 2.66 7.20 30.60
CA ASP A 239 2.43 7.55 31.99
C ASP A 239 2.85 9.01 32.23
N LEU A 240 2.10 9.74 33.05
CA LEU A 240 2.38 11.14 33.36
C LEU A 240 3.79 11.30 33.96
N THR A 241 4.20 10.31 34.75
CA THR A 241 5.54 10.19 35.37
C THR A 241 6.68 10.13 34.33
N SER A 242 6.39 9.60 33.13
CA SER A 242 7.38 9.37 32.07
C SER A 242 7.62 10.61 31.20
N LEU A 243 6.87 11.69 31.41
CA LEU A 243 6.95 12.93 30.63
C LEU A 243 8.07 13.88 31.10
N GLY A 244 8.80 13.51 32.16
CA GLY A 244 9.96 14.27 32.64
C GLY A 244 9.59 15.58 33.34
N MET A 245 8.37 15.68 33.88
CA MET A 245 7.96 16.84 34.67
C MET A 245 8.72 16.87 36.01
N ASP A 246 8.92 18.07 36.56
CA ASP A 246 9.33 18.20 37.95
C ASP A 246 8.23 17.62 38.87
N PRO A 247 8.57 16.94 39.99
CA PRO A 247 7.57 16.31 40.86
C PRO A 247 6.47 17.25 41.36
N VAL A 248 6.78 18.54 41.53
CA VAL A 248 5.79 19.55 41.94
C VAL A 248 4.82 19.86 40.80
N THR A 249 5.33 20.00 39.57
CA THR A 249 4.52 20.23 38.37
C THR A 249 3.65 19.01 38.05
N GLU A 250 4.22 17.81 38.12
CA GLU A 250 3.49 16.56 37.90
C GLU A 250 2.28 16.45 38.83
N LYS A 251 2.50 16.64 40.13
CA LYS A 251 1.43 16.60 41.14
C LYS A 251 0.37 17.68 40.88
N MET A 252 0.77 18.89 40.51
CA MET A 252 -0.16 19.96 40.17
C MET A 252 -1.00 19.61 38.95
N VAL A 253 -0.40 19.04 37.90
CA VAL A 253 -1.11 18.59 36.70
C VAL A 253 -2.07 17.46 37.05
N ASP A 254 -1.63 16.47 37.84
CA ASP A 254 -2.47 15.35 38.30
C ASP A 254 -3.69 15.84 39.10
N GLU A 255 -3.50 16.79 40.02
CA GLU A 255 -4.62 17.39 40.76
C GLU A 255 -5.57 18.18 39.86
N LEU A 256 -5.06 18.86 38.82
CA LEU A 256 -5.85 19.66 37.89
C LEU A 256 -6.70 18.79 36.94
N ILE A 257 -6.16 17.69 36.42
CA ILE A 257 -6.90 16.79 35.51
C ILE A 257 -8.04 16.05 36.22
N HIS A 258 -7.96 15.88 37.55
CA HIS A 258 -9.01 15.27 38.36
C HIS A 258 -10.12 16.24 38.79
N LYS A 259 -10.05 17.53 38.43
CA LYS A 259 -11.12 18.48 38.73
C LYS A 259 -12.37 18.18 37.89
N PRO A 260 -13.59 18.33 38.47
CA PRO A 260 -14.83 17.98 37.78
C PRO A 260 -15.14 18.85 36.55
N HIS A 261 -14.58 20.06 36.49
CA HIS A 261 -14.73 21.00 35.38
C HIS A 261 -13.60 22.05 35.37
N GLY A 262 -13.23 22.51 34.20
CA GLY A 262 -12.20 23.53 33.99
C GLY A 262 -11.57 23.41 32.60
N ILE A 263 -10.85 24.44 32.17
CA ILE A 263 -10.08 24.42 30.93
C ILE A 263 -8.61 24.34 31.30
N ILE A 264 -7.90 23.33 30.79
CA ILE A 264 -6.44 23.23 30.85
C ILE A 264 -5.91 23.54 29.45
N LEU A 265 -5.06 24.56 29.36
CA LEU A 265 -4.43 24.96 28.10
C LEU A 265 -2.99 24.45 28.10
N VAL A 266 -2.74 23.41 27.32
CA VAL A 266 -1.38 22.95 27.00
C VAL A 266 -0.96 23.68 25.74
N THR A 267 0.03 24.55 25.86
CA THR A 267 0.55 25.34 24.75
C THR A 267 1.96 24.89 24.39
N GLY A 268 2.26 24.94 23.11
CA GLY A 268 3.56 24.62 22.53
C GLY A 268 3.59 25.21 21.11
N PRO A 269 4.79 25.37 20.52
CA PRO A 269 4.95 25.79 19.13
C PRO A 269 4.41 24.76 18.13
#